data_AF-A0A550GM48-F1
#
_entry.id   AF-A0A550GM48-F1
#
_cell.length_a   1.000
_cell.length_b   1.000
_cell.length_c   1.000
_cell.angle_alpha   90.00
_cell.angle_beta   90.00
_cell.angle_gamma   90.00
#
_symmetry.space_group_name_H-M   'P 1'
#
loop_
_entity.id
_entity.type
_entity.pdbx_description
1 polymer ?
#
loop_
_entity_poly.entity_id
_entity_poly.type
_entity_poly.pdbx_seq_one_letter_code
_entity_poly.pdbx_strand_id
1 'polypeptide(L)'
;MCMFSGKIKKRDGRITDFDPDRIKHAVHKAFLAVELGNGKKAENVTNDVVRRLDAKFKKKTPSVEDVQDIVIKVLEEKDCGEVAQAYRDYRKKKEELRTLREKLGITPKLTVNALEVLRARYLLRDERENLTETPTLLFQRVAKAIAKTDKIFGENPADTEKDFYQ
;
A
#
# COMPACT_ATOMS: atom_id res chain seq x y z
N MET A 1 16.72 -6.59 -21.97
CA MET A 1 16.11 -6.45 -20.63
C MET A 1 17.07 -5.65 -19.77
N CYS A 2 16.81 -4.37 -19.51
CA CYS A 2 17.67 -3.59 -18.61
C CYS A 2 17.17 -3.86 -17.18
N MET A 3 17.97 -4.50 -16.35
CA MET A 3 17.57 -4.86 -14.98
C MET A 3 18.14 -3.83 -14.02
N PHE A 4 17.29 -2.96 -13.45
CA PHE A 4 17.64 -2.25 -12.23
C PHE A 4 17.55 -3.26 -11.08
N SER A 5 18.70 -3.81 -10.68
CA SER A 5 18.81 -4.78 -9.59
C SER A 5 18.95 -4.11 -8.21
N GLY A 6 18.31 -2.95 -8.04
CA GLY A 6 18.42 -2.14 -6.83
C GLY A 6 17.36 -2.47 -5.77
N LYS A 7 17.48 -1.84 -4.60
CA LYS A 7 16.44 -1.85 -3.57
C LYS A 7 15.59 -0.58 -3.64
N ILE A 8 14.38 -0.61 -3.12
CA ILE A 8 13.49 0.55 -2.94
C ILE A 8 13.22 0.78 -1.46
N LYS A 9 13.27 2.04 -1.03
CA LYS A 9 12.75 2.48 0.27
C LYS A 9 11.25 2.78 0.18
N LYS A 10 10.46 2.02 0.93
CA LYS A 10 9.01 2.20 1.11
C LYS A 10 8.72 3.43 1.98
N ARG A 11 7.46 3.87 1.98
CA ARG A 11 6.98 5.04 2.74
C ARG A 11 7.03 4.84 4.26
N ASP A 12 6.93 3.60 4.71
CA ASP A 12 7.10 3.18 6.11
C ASP A 12 8.58 3.04 6.50
N GLY A 13 9.51 3.38 5.60
CA GLY A 13 10.95 3.27 5.80
C GLY A 13 11.54 1.89 5.49
N ARG A 14 10.72 0.86 5.27
CA ARG A 14 11.21 -0.50 4.95
C ARG A 14 11.94 -0.52 3.61
N ILE A 15 12.96 -1.35 3.50
CA ILE A 15 13.71 -1.55 2.25
C ILE A 15 13.30 -2.89 1.66
N THR A 16 12.86 -2.90 0.40
CA THR A 16 12.49 -4.13 -0.33
C THR A 16 13.20 -4.18 -1.67
N ASP A 17 13.23 -5.36 -2.28
CA ASP A 17 13.75 -5.51 -3.63
C ASP A 17 12.89 -4.73 -4.64
N PHE A 18 13.57 -4.20 -5.65
CA PHE A 18 12.91 -3.55 -6.78
C PHE A 18 12.19 -4.57 -7.65
N ASP A 19 10.99 -4.22 -8.08
CA ASP A 19 10.14 -5.07 -8.91
C ASP A 19 9.56 -4.20 -10.04
N PRO A 20 10.07 -4.33 -11.28
CA PRO A 20 9.61 -3.54 -12.42
C PRO A 20 8.17 -3.83 -12.81
N ASP A 21 7.64 -5.03 -12.52
CA ASP A 21 6.27 -5.40 -12.88
C ASP A 21 5.25 -4.57 -12.10
N ARG A 22 5.60 -4.10 -10.91
CA ARG A 22 4.76 -3.13 -10.17
C ARG A 22 4.57 -1.82 -10.92
N ILE A 23 5.62 -1.34 -11.58
CA ILE A 23 5.56 -0.13 -12.41
C ILE A 23 4.73 -0.43 -13.66
N LYS A 24 5.03 -1.53 -14.36
CA LYS A 24 4.29 -1.97 -15.55
C LYS A 24 2.80 -2.05 -15.29
N HIS A 25 2.39 -2.69 -14.19
CA HIS A 25 0.98 -2.82 -13.82
C HIS A 25 0.33 -1.47 -13.48
N ALA A 26 1.01 -0.58 -12.76
CA ALA A 26 0.46 0.72 -12.41
C ALA A 26 0.30 1.62 -13.65
N VAL A 27 1.31 1.63 -14.52
CA VAL A 27 1.27 2.35 -15.80
C VAL A 27 0.20 1.77 -16.72
N HIS A 28 0.10 0.45 -16.82
CA HIS A 28 -0.93 -0.21 -17.62
C HIS A 28 -2.35 0.18 -17.16
N LYS A 29 -2.60 0.25 -15.84
CA LYS A 29 -3.88 0.73 -15.31
C LYS A 29 -4.18 2.17 -15.71
N ALA A 30 -3.17 3.04 -15.73
CA ALA A 30 -3.35 4.41 -16.20
C ALA A 30 -3.69 4.48 -17.70
N PHE A 31 -3.03 3.67 -18.53
CA PHE A 31 -3.37 3.55 -19.96
C PHE A 31 -4.80 3.03 -20.18
N LEU A 32 -5.24 2.06 -19.40
CA LEU A 32 -6.61 1.54 -19.48
C LEU A 32 -7.65 2.60 -19.06
N ALA A 33 -7.34 3.40 -18.05
CA ALA A 33 -8.26 4.44 -17.56
C ALA A 33 -8.55 5.55 -18.57
N VAL A 34 -7.67 5.75 -19.55
CA VAL A 34 -7.83 6.72 -20.64
C VAL A 34 -8.13 6.06 -21.99
N GLU A 35 -8.46 4.77 -22.00
CA GLU A 35 -8.77 3.99 -23.21
C GLU A 35 -7.66 3.94 -24.29
N LEU A 36 -6.44 4.41 -23.98
CA LEU A 36 -5.26 4.37 -24.87
C LEU A 36 -4.53 3.02 -24.83
N GLY A 37 -5.24 1.97 -24.42
CA GLY A 37 -4.73 0.67 -24.00
C GLY A 37 -3.82 0.00 -25.01
N ASN A 38 -2.54 -0.16 -24.65
CA ASN A 38 -1.70 -1.21 -25.22
C ASN A 38 -0.59 -1.60 -24.21
N GLY A 39 -0.39 -2.90 -24.01
CA GLY A 39 0.61 -3.42 -23.07
C GLY A 39 2.06 -3.10 -23.46
N LYS A 40 2.34 -2.91 -24.75
CA LYS A 40 3.67 -2.55 -25.29
C LYS A 40 4.10 -1.13 -24.90
N LYS A 41 3.18 -0.16 -24.84
CA LYS A 41 3.42 1.24 -24.42
C LYS A 41 3.76 1.28 -22.94
N ALA A 42 3.01 0.55 -22.11
CA ALA A 42 3.30 0.42 -20.69
C ALA A 42 4.68 -0.21 -20.44
N GLU A 43 5.05 -1.22 -21.22
CA GLU A 43 6.38 -1.84 -21.17
C GLU A 43 7.50 -0.87 -21.59
N ASN A 44 7.30 -0.11 -22.67
CA ASN A 44 8.26 0.90 -23.12
C ASN A 44 8.46 2.01 -22.07
N VAL A 45 7.39 2.47 -21.42
CA VAL A 45 7.47 3.43 -20.31
C VAL A 45 8.23 2.82 -19.13
N THR A 46 7.92 1.57 -18.77
CA THR A 46 8.58 0.87 -17.66
C THR A 46 10.08 0.76 -17.89
N ASN A 47 10.51 0.35 -19.08
CA ASN A 47 11.92 0.24 -19.43
C ASN A 47 12.66 1.58 -19.33
N ASP A 48 12.03 2.68 -19.73
CA ASP A 48 12.63 4.01 -19.60
C ASP A 48 12.73 4.48 -18.16
N VAL A 49 11.71 4.19 -17.34
CA VAL A 49 11.74 4.49 -15.90
C VAL A 49 12.88 3.72 -15.23
N VAL A 50 13.02 2.43 -15.52
CA VAL A 50 14.08 1.57 -14.99
C VAL A 50 15.46 2.11 -15.37
N ARG A 51 15.64 2.51 -16.64
CA ARG A 51 16.90 3.11 -17.13
C ARG A 51 17.23 4.42 -16.41
N ARG A 52 16.25 5.29 -16.17
CA ARG A 52 16.45 6.56 -15.46
C ARG A 52 16.73 6.36 -13.98
N LEU A 53 16.07 5.39 -13.35
CA LEU A 53 16.35 5.00 -11.97
C LEU A 53 17.80 4.54 -11.83
N ASP A 54 18.25 3.65 -12.71
CA ASP A 54 19.62 3.15 -12.69
C ASP A 54 20.65 4.27 -12.87
N ALA A 55 20.42 5.19 -13.82
CA ALA A 55 21.30 6.32 -14.06
C ALA A 55 21.37 7.29 -12.86
N LYS A 56 20.22 7.59 -12.23
CA LYS A 56 20.10 8.60 -11.17
C LYS A 56 20.48 8.08 -9.79
N PHE A 57 20.29 6.79 -9.53
CA PHE A 57 20.37 6.19 -8.19
C PHE A 57 21.48 5.14 -8.04
N LYS A 58 22.61 5.31 -8.75
CA LYS A 58 23.77 4.40 -8.67
C LYS A 58 24.32 4.14 -7.26
N LYS A 59 24.25 5.14 -6.37
CA LYS A 59 24.85 5.08 -5.02
C LYS A 59 23.85 5.31 -3.89
N LYS A 60 22.56 5.49 -4.21
CA LYS A 60 21.51 5.82 -3.22
C LYS A 60 20.29 4.96 -3.50
N THR A 61 19.63 4.47 -2.45
CA THR A 61 18.38 3.72 -2.58
C THR A 61 17.24 4.69 -2.90
N PRO A 62 16.56 4.58 -4.06
CA PRO A 62 15.42 5.42 -4.37
C PRO A 62 14.24 5.12 -3.44
N SER A 63 13.45 6.15 -3.13
CA SER A 63 12.16 5.97 -2.48
C SER A 63 11.07 5.60 -3.48
N VAL A 64 9.93 5.11 -2.98
CA VAL A 64 8.72 4.91 -3.79
C VAL A 64 8.28 6.22 -4.47
N GLU A 65 8.44 7.37 -3.82
CA GLU A 65 8.05 8.66 -4.40
C GLU A 65 8.99 9.05 -5.54
N ASP A 66 10.30 8.82 -5.41
CA ASP A 66 11.26 9.07 -6.49
C ASP A 66 10.91 8.28 -7.76
N VAL A 67 10.50 7.02 -7.60
CA VAL A 67 10.05 6.17 -8.70
C VAL A 67 8.79 6.75 -9.33
N GLN A 68 7.82 7.15 -8.52
CA GLN A 68 6.56 7.74 -9.02
C GLN A 68 6.81 9.03 -9.80
N ASP A 69 7.69 9.89 -9.33
CA ASP A 69 8.02 11.15 -10.00
C ASP A 69 8.74 10.90 -11.34
N ILE A 70 9.58 9.87 -11.42
CA ILE A 70 10.19 9.45 -12.68
C ILE A 70 9.15 8.89 -13.65
N VAL A 71 8.20 8.07 -13.18
CA VAL A 71 7.11 7.55 -14.02
C VAL A 71 6.32 8.69 -14.65
N ILE A 72 5.93 9.68 -13.86
CA ILE A 72 5.18 10.85 -14.32
C ILE A 72 5.98 11.62 -15.38
N LYS A 73 7.26 11.93 -15.11
CA LYS A 73 8.12 12.62 -16.07
C LYS A 73 8.25 11.86 -17.39
N VAL A 74 8.43 10.54 -17.34
CA VAL A 74 8.52 9.71 -18.55
C VAL A 74 7.22 9.72 -19.35
N LEU A 75 6.06 9.74 -18.68
CA LEU A 75 4.76 9.81 -19.37
C LEU A 75 4.55 11.19 -20.03
N GLU A 76 4.90 12.27 -19.33
CA GLU A 76 4.81 13.64 -19.86
C GLU A 76 5.72 13.85 -21.08
N GLU A 77 6.97 13.35 -21.02
CA GLU A 77 7.94 13.48 -22.12
C GLU A 77 7.61 12.62 -23.35
N LYS A 78 6.70 11.65 -23.23
CA LYS A 78 6.26 10.78 -24.34
C LYS A 78 4.95 11.25 -24.99
N ASP A 79 4.59 12.51 -24.80
CA ASP A 79 3.30 13.08 -25.22
C ASP A 79 2.09 12.28 -24.70
N CYS A 80 2.25 11.57 -23.58
CA CYS A 80 1.19 10.80 -22.93
C CYS A 80 0.63 11.59 -21.73
N GLY A 81 0.34 12.87 -21.92
CA GLY A 81 -0.11 13.79 -20.86
C GLY A 81 -1.38 13.32 -20.15
N GLU A 82 -2.35 12.81 -20.91
CA GLU A 82 -3.60 12.26 -20.34
C GLU A 82 -3.34 11.02 -19.47
N VAL A 83 -2.40 10.16 -19.87
CA VAL A 83 -1.99 8.98 -19.09
C VAL A 83 -1.24 9.41 -17.82
N ALA A 84 -0.40 10.44 -17.90
CA ALA A 84 0.27 11.02 -16.73
C ALA A 84 -0.76 11.54 -15.72
N GLN A 85 -1.80 12.23 -16.19
CA GLN A 85 -2.88 12.72 -15.34
C GLN A 85 -3.66 11.56 -14.69
N ALA A 86 -4.07 10.56 -15.46
CA ALA A 86 -4.75 9.38 -14.92
C ALA A 86 -3.89 8.63 -13.89
N TYR A 87 -2.57 8.57 -14.10
CA TYR A 87 -1.63 8.02 -13.13
C TYR A 87 -1.56 8.87 -11.84
N ARG A 88 -1.52 10.20 -11.94
CA ARG A 88 -1.58 11.12 -10.79
C ARG A 88 -2.87 10.93 -10.00
N ASP A 89 -4.01 10.83 -10.67
CA ASP A 89 -5.32 10.63 -10.04
C ASP A 89 -5.40 9.28 -9.32
N TYR A 90 -4.90 8.21 -9.95
CA TYR A 90 -4.78 6.90 -9.31
C TYR A 90 -3.89 6.95 -8.04
N ARG A 91 -2.76 7.66 -8.08
CA ARG A 91 -1.89 7.89 -6.92
C ARG A 91 -2.62 8.64 -5.81
N LYS A 92 -3.31 9.74 -6.15
CA LYS A 92 -4.09 10.55 -5.20
C LYS A 92 -5.18 9.71 -4.51
N LYS A 93 -5.96 8.94 -5.28
CA LYS A 93 -6.97 8.04 -4.73
C LYS A 93 -6.39 6.98 -3.81
N LYS A 94 -5.21 6.43 -4.13
CA LYS A 94 -4.50 5.49 -3.24
C LYS A 94 -4.04 6.14 -1.95
N GLU A 95 -3.62 7.40 -2.00
CA GLU A 95 -3.24 8.18 -0.83
C GLU A 95 -4.44 8.50 0.07
N GLU A 96 -5.57 8.92 -0.52
CA GLU A 96 -6.83 9.13 0.19
C GLU A 96 -7.32 7.86 0.89
N LEU A 97 -7.27 6.71 0.20
CA LEU A 97 -7.62 5.43 0.81
C LEU A 97 -6.68 5.02 1.96
N ARG A 98 -5.42 5.44 1.91
CA ARG A 98 -4.44 5.18 2.98
C ARG A 98 -4.72 6.07 4.19
N THR A 99 -4.84 7.37 3.97
CA THR A 99 -5.18 8.32 5.04
C THR A 99 -6.52 8.01 5.68
N LEU A 100 -7.52 7.57 4.90
CA LEU A 100 -8.79 7.11 5.43
C LEU A 100 -8.62 5.84 6.29
N ARG A 101 -7.82 4.87 5.85
CA ARG A 101 -7.51 3.67 6.65
C ARG A 101 -6.81 4.03 7.97
N GLU A 102 -5.86 4.94 7.94
CA GLU A 102 -5.16 5.46 9.12
C GLU A 102 -6.15 6.17 10.07
N LYS A 103 -7.02 7.04 9.56
CA LYS A 103 -8.07 7.73 10.35
C LYS A 103 -9.09 6.76 10.97
N LEU A 104 -9.47 5.72 10.24
CA LEU A 104 -10.37 4.66 10.72
C LEU A 104 -9.66 3.69 11.68
N GLY A 105 -8.37 3.92 11.95
CA GLY A 105 -7.55 3.12 12.84
C GLY A 105 -7.19 1.76 12.28
N ILE A 106 -7.71 1.32 11.12
CA ILE A 106 -7.62 -0.05 10.56
C ILE A 106 -6.14 -0.44 10.39
N THR A 107 -5.59 -1.14 11.37
CA THR A 107 -4.14 -1.45 11.41
C THR A 107 -3.75 -2.78 10.75
N PRO A 108 -4.64 -3.74 10.46
CA PRO A 108 -4.35 -4.76 9.45
C PRO A 108 -4.78 -4.30 8.06
N LYS A 109 -3.98 -4.63 7.03
CA LYS A 109 -4.38 -4.50 5.62
C LYS A 109 -5.48 -5.52 5.29
N LEU A 110 -6.71 -5.19 5.67
CA LEU A 110 -7.86 -6.02 5.38
C LEU A 110 -8.35 -5.75 3.95
N THR A 111 -8.73 -6.84 3.27
CA THR A 111 -9.47 -6.79 2.02
C THR A 111 -10.88 -6.27 2.29
N VAL A 112 -11.59 -5.83 1.24
CA VAL A 112 -12.98 -5.38 1.38
C VAL A 112 -13.87 -6.50 1.93
N ASN A 113 -13.69 -7.74 1.46
CA ASN A 113 -14.44 -8.90 1.95
C ASN A 113 -14.17 -9.17 3.43
N ALA A 114 -12.91 -9.05 3.88
CA ALA A 114 -12.59 -9.21 5.28
C ALA A 114 -13.26 -8.14 6.15
N LEU A 115 -13.33 -6.89 5.68
CA LEU A 115 -14.06 -5.83 6.37
C LEU A 115 -15.56 -6.11 6.46
N GLU A 116 -16.19 -6.62 5.39
CA GLU A 116 -17.60 -7.00 5.41
C GLU A 116 -17.88 -8.13 6.41
N VAL A 117 -17.02 -9.16 6.44
CA VAL A 117 -17.15 -10.26 7.41
C VAL A 117 -17.02 -9.76 8.85
N LEU A 118 -16.05 -8.89 9.13
CA LEU A 118 -15.88 -8.29 10.45
C LEU A 118 -17.13 -7.49 10.85
N ARG A 119 -17.60 -6.62 9.96
CA ARG A 119 -18.81 -5.81 10.17
C ARG A 119 -20.05 -6.65 10.44
N ALA A 120 -20.21 -7.76 9.73
CA ALA A 120 -21.39 -8.60 9.81
C ALA A 120 -21.41 -9.49 11.06
N ARG A 121 -20.25 -9.95 11.55
CA ARG A 121 -20.20 -11.03 12.57
C ARG A 121 -19.42 -10.73 13.83
N TYR A 122 -18.46 -9.81 13.81
CA TYR A 122 -17.43 -9.75 14.85
C TYR A 122 -17.33 -8.40 15.57
N LEU A 123 -17.62 -7.29 14.89
CA LEU A 123 -17.60 -5.96 15.50
C LEU A 123 -18.76 -5.82 16.49
N LEU A 124 -18.46 -5.30 17.68
CA LEU A 124 -19.48 -5.02 18.69
C LEU A 124 -20.50 -3.98 18.21
N ARG A 125 -21.73 -4.15 18.71
CA ARG A 125 -22.87 -3.29 18.45
C ARG A 125 -23.50 -2.83 19.76
N ASP A 126 -24.13 -1.67 19.73
CA ASP A 126 -25.00 -1.24 20.81
C ASP A 126 -26.38 -1.94 20.73
N GLU A 127 -27.24 -1.65 21.70
CA GLU A 127 -28.61 -2.18 21.78
C GLU A 127 -29.50 -1.75 20.61
N ARG A 128 -29.07 -0.75 19.83
CA ARG A 128 -29.77 -0.23 18.64
C ARG A 128 -29.13 -0.74 17.35
N GLU A 129 -28.31 -1.79 17.43
CA GLU A 129 -27.57 -2.42 16.35
C GLU A 129 -26.52 -1.55 15.63
N ASN A 130 -26.16 -0.39 16.19
CA ASN A 130 -25.12 0.47 15.62
C ASN A 130 -23.74 -0.08 15.93
N LEU A 131 -22.82 0.02 14.98
CA LEU A 131 -21.43 -0.39 15.18
C LEU A 131 -20.74 0.54 16.19
N THR A 132 -20.27 -0.03 17.29
CA THR A 132 -19.55 0.71 18.35
C THR A 132 -18.05 0.43 18.36
N GLU A 133 -17.60 -0.53 17.56
CA GLU A 133 -16.22 -1.01 17.52
C GLU A 133 -15.66 -0.95 16.09
N THR A 134 -14.37 -0.61 15.96
CA THR A 134 -13.62 -0.72 14.71
C THR A 134 -12.80 -2.00 14.67
N PRO A 135 -12.36 -2.50 13.50
CA PRO A 135 -11.50 -3.68 13.42
C PRO A 135 -10.27 -3.61 14.35
N THR A 136 -9.69 -2.43 14.49
CA THR A 136 -8.55 -2.21 15.37
C THR A 136 -8.90 -2.36 16.85
N LEU A 137 -10.01 -1.77 17.29
CA LEU A 137 -10.48 -1.95 18.65
C LEU A 137 -10.82 -3.43 18.94
N LEU A 138 -11.34 -4.15 17.94
CA LEU A 138 -11.55 -5.60 18.04
C LEU A 138 -10.23 -6.34 18.28
N PHE A 139 -9.20 -6.10 17.46
CA PHE A 139 -7.91 -6.76 17.64
C PHE A 139 -7.28 -6.42 19.00
N GLN A 140 -7.38 -5.17 19.45
CA GLN A 140 -6.93 -4.76 20.79
C GLN A 140 -7.72 -5.45 21.90
N ARG A 141 -9.04 -5.58 21.77
CA ARG A 141 -9.89 -6.29 22.74
C ARG A 141 -9.49 -7.75 22.86
N VAL A 142 -9.23 -8.42 21.73
CA VAL A 142 -8.75 -9.81 21.71
C VAL A 142 -7.36 -9.93 22.34
N ALA A 143 -6.43 -9.04 21.97
CA ALA A 143 -5.08 -8.99 22.54
C ALA A 143 -5.12 -8.88 24.07
N LYS A 144 -5.95 -7.97 24.60
CA LYS A 144 -6.13 -7.79 26.05
C LYS A 144 -6.73 -9.01 26.74
N ALA A 145 -7.68 -9.70 26.09
CA ALA A 145 -8.27 -10.91 26.64
C ALA A 145 -7.24 -12.05 26.75
N ILE A 146 -6.38 -12.19 25.75
CA ILE A 146 -5.28 -13.15 25.73
C ILE A 146 -4.23 -12.79 26.79
N ALA A 147 -3.75 -11.54 26.79
CA ALA A 147 -2.77 -11.06 27.76
C ALA A 147 -3.23 -11.19 29.22
N LYS A 148 -4.53 -11.02 29.49
CA LYS A 148 -5.11 -11.26 30.82
C LYS A 148 -5.01 -12.73 31.23
N THR A 149 -5.12 -13.65 30.27
CA THR A 149 -5.01 -15.09 30.49
C THR A 149 -3.54 -15.48 30.70
N ASP A 150 -2.62 -14.94 29.90
CA ASP A 150 -1.19 -15.27 29.98
C ASP A 150 -0.54 -14.75 31.27
N LYS A 151 -1.09 -13.68 31.85
CA LYS A 151 -0.75 -13.25 33.22
C LYS A 151 -0.86 -14.37 34.24
N ILE A 152 -1.84 -15.27 34.08
CA ILE A 152 -2.07 -16.40 35.00
C ILE A 152 -0.93 -17.41 34.91
N PHE A 153 -0.27 -17.51 33.75
CA PHE A 153 0.86 -18.40 33.49
C PHE A 153 2.23 -17.74 33.76
N GLY A 154 2.25 -16.52 34.31
CA GLY A 154 3.48 -15.83 34.71
C GLY A 154 4.12 -14.99 33.60
N GLU A 155 3.45 -14.82 32.46
CA GLU A 155 3.91 -13.93 31.39
C GLU A 155 3.56 -12.47 31.65
N ASN A 156 4.32 -11.56 31.04
CA ASN A 156 4.08 -10.13 31.14
C ASN A 156 2.98 -9.70 30.14
N PRO A 157 1.81 -9.23 30.63
CA PRO A 157 0.68 -8.90 29.76
C PRO A 157 0.99 -7.80 28.74
N ALA A 158 1.90 -6.87 29.06
CA ALA A 158 2.27 -5.80 28.16
C ALA A 158 3.08 -6.31 26.95
N ASP A 159 3.89 -7.35 27.16
CA ASP A 159 4.67 -7.97 26.10
C ASP A 159 3.75 -8.85 25.22
N THR A 160 2.86 -9.64 25.84
CA THR A 160 1.85 -10.45 25.13
C THR A 160 0.90 -9.60 24.29
N GLU A 161 0.38 -8.48 24.81
CA GLU A 161 -0.52 -7.59 24.06
C GLU A 161 0.17 -7.00 22.84
N LYS A 162 1.45 -6.66 22.97
CA LYS A 162 2.27 -6.13 21.88
C LYS A 162 2.60 -7.20 20.84
N ASP A 163 2.96 -8.41 21.27
CA ASP A 163 3.33 -9.51 20.39
C ASP A 163 2.13 -10.04 19.59
N PHE A 164 0.93 -10.07 20.19
CA PHE A 164 -0.29 -10.46 19.50
C PHE A 164 -0.72 -9.44 18.42
N TYR A 165 -0.39 -8.16 18.62
CA TYR A 165 -0.83 -7.09 17.74
C TYR A 165 0.10 -6.84 16.53
N GLN A 166 1.35 -7.31 16.57
CA GLN A 166 2.33 -7.17 15.48
C GLN A 166 2.14 -8.18 14.34
#